data_AF-A0A1Q9TLH0-F1
#
_entry.id   AF-A0A1Q9TLH0-F1
#
_cell.length_a   1.000
_cell.length_b   1.000
_cell.length_c   1.000
_cell.angle_alpha   90.00
_cell.angle_beta   90.00
_cell.angle_gamma   90.00
#
_symmetry.space_group_name_H-M   'P 1'
#
loop_
_entity.id
_entity.type
_entity.pdbx_description
1 polymer ?
#
loop_
_entity_poly.entity_id
_entity_poly.type
_entity_poly.pdbx_seq_one_letter_code
_entity_poly.pdbx_strand_id
1 'polypeptide(L)'
;MRETTVLLAEQAPTLEQGLCRARRKGWEYVIVDVTLISCDRVAADCPFYSGKHKKHGMNVQVVAAPDGEPLWTSWSLLGSVHDTRAARVWKIAERIKAPGLLGLGDKGYVGLSEVVFCPFKGRGKPQWKKDVNSEHAQLRSPRERAFAQIKNWDVLRRLRCCPHRVGEITRAVLVLQLREAG
;
A
#
# COMPACT_ATOMS: atom_id res chain seq x y z
N MET A 1 -26.85 0.32 4.20
CA MET A 1 -25.42 0.16 4.58
C MET A 1 -24.46 0.00 3.39
N ARG A 2 -24.91 -0.51 2.23
CA ARG A 2 -24.03 -0.64 1.05
C ARG A 2 -23.79 0.68 0.33
N GLU A 3 -24.81 1.53 0.19
CA GLU A 3 -24.63 2.82 -0.49
C GLU A 3 -23.64 3.72 0.25
N THR A 4 -23.68 3.72 1.59
CA THR A 4 -22.78 4.54 2.41
C THR A 4 -21.30 4.18 2.23
N THR A 5 -20.97 2.89 2.09
CA THR A 5 -19.57 2.46 1.88
C THR A 5 -19.06 2.87 0.51
N VAL A 6 -19.91 2.76 -0.53
CA VAL A 6 -19.57 3.19 -1.89
C VAL A 6 -19.33 4.70 -1.93
N LEU A 7 -20.23 5.50 -1.35
CA LEU A 7 -20.10 6.95 -1.29
C LEU A 7 -18.83 7.38 -0.56
N LEU A 8 -18.48 6.72 0.55
CA LEU A 8 -17.21 6.98 1.25
C LEU A 8 -16.00 6.55 0.42
N ALA A 9 -16.05 5.42 -0.27
CA ALA A 9 -14.95 4.95 -1.12
C ALA A 9 -14.68 5.87 -2.32
N GLU A 10 -15.73 6.50 -2.86
CA GLU A 10 -15.64 7.51 -3.92
C GLU A 10 -15.02 8.82 -3.42
N GLN A 11 -15.21 9.16 -2.15
CA GLN A 11 -14.59 10.32 -1.51
C GLN A 11 -13.11 10.09 -1.14
N ALA A 12 -12.62 8.85 -1.22
CA ALA A 12 -11.22 8.57 -0.91
C ALA A 12 -10.30 9.27 -1.90
N PRO A 13 -9.19 9.86 -1.43
CA PRO A 13 -8.30 10.62 -2.30
C PRO A 13 -7.83 9.75 -3.47
N THR A 14 -7.67 10.39 -4.61
CA THR A 14 -6.90 9.85 -5.73
C THR A 14 -5.42 9.80 -5.35
N LEU A 15 -4.64 8.99 -6.06
CA LEU A 15 -3.21 8.92 -5.82
C LEU A 15 -2.56 10.29 -6.07
N GLU A 16 -2.97 10.98 -7.13
CA GLU A 16 -2.56 12.33 -7.47
C GLU A 16 -2.80 13.30 -6.31
N GLN A 17 -4.01 13.32 -5.74
CA GLN A 17 -4.34 14.17 -4.59
C GLN A 17 -3.48 13.85 -3.36
N GLY A 18 -3.25 12.57 -3.08
CA GLY A 18 -2.37 12.13 -1.99
C GLY A 18 -0.93 12.58 -2.18
N LEU A 19 -0.39 12.45 -3.39
CA LEU A 19 0.98 12.87 -3.72
C LEU A 19 1.13 14.40 -3.76
N CYS A 20 0.15 15.12 -4.30
CA CYS A 20 0.10 16.58 -4.23
C CYS A 20 0.02 17.07 -2.77
N ARG A 21 -0.68 16.35 -1.89
CA ARG A 21 -0.69 16.65 -0.44
C ARG A 21 0.68 16.42 0.18
N ALA A 22 1.36 15.31 -0.16
CA ALA A 22 2.72 15.06 0.30
C ALA A 22 3.67 16.19 -0.10
N ARG A 23 3.61 16.64 -1.37
CA ARG A 23 4.40 17.77 -1.85
C ARG A 23 4.09 19.08 -1.14
N ARG A 24 2.81 19.41 -0.92
CA ARG A 24 2.42 20.60 -0.17
C ARG A 24 2.91 20.60 1.27
N LYS A 25 3.03 19.42 1.89
CA LYS A 25 3.63 19.24 3.21
C LYS A 25 5.17 19.30 3.22
N GLY A 26 5.81 19.48 2.07
CA GLY A 26 7.27 19.55 1.94
C GLY A 26 7.98 18.20 1.93
N TRP A 27 7.25 17.09 1.81
CA TRP A 27 7.87 15.77 1.71
C TRP A 27 8.57 15.57 0.37
N GLU A 28 9.74 14.95 0.41
CA GLU A 28 10.53 14.61 -0.80
C GLU A 28 10.29 13.18 -1.29
N TYR A 29 9.83 12.32 -0.39
CA TYR A 29 9.55 10.93 -0.69
C TYR A 29 8.23 10.46 -0.08
N VAL A 30 7.72 9.35 -0.60
CA VAL A 30 6.60 8.61 -0.07
C VAL A 30 6.96 7.14 0.06
N ILE A 31 6.26 6.45 0.94
CA ILE A 31 6.44 5.02 1.18
C ILE A 31 5.38 4.28 0.39
N VAL A 32 5.83 3.37 -0.48
CA VAL A 32 4.98 2.43 -1.23
C VAL A 32 5.08 1.05 -0.57
N ASP A 33 3.95 0.44 -0.29
CA ASP A 33 3.90 -0.95 0.15
C ASP A 33 2.53 -1.59 -0.18
N VAL A 34 2.48 -2.91 -0.04
CA VAL A 34 1.29 -3.73 -0.22
C VAL A 34 0.77 -4.25 1.11
N THR A 35 -0.54 -4.29 1.26
CA THR A 35 -1.19 -5.12 2.27
C THR A 35 -2.03 -6.23 1.65
N LEU A 36 -1.92 -7.45 2.19
CA LEU A 36 -2.89 -8.51 1.98
C LEU A 36 -3.99 -8.42 3.04
N ILE A 37 -5.24 -8.28 2.60
CA ILE A 37 -6.43 -8.39 3.44
C ILE A 37 -6.99 -9.80 3.30
N SER A 38 -7.05 -10.56 4.39
CA SER A 38 -7.47 -11.97 4.37
C SER A 38 -8.96 -12.11 4.10
N CYS A 39 -9.34 -13.11 3.31
CA CYS A 39 -10.73 -13.49 3.07
C CYS A 39 -10.97 -14.98 3.37
N ASP A 40 -12.15 -15.30 3.89
CA ASP A 40 -12.55 -16.65 4.33
C ASP A 40 -13.42 -17.40 3.30
N ARG A 41 -14.04 -16.70 2.34
CA ARG A 41 -14.86 -17.30 1.27
C ARG A 41 -14.01 -17.75 0.10
N VAL A 42 -13.66 -19.04 0.10
CA VAL A 42 -12.91 -19.75 -0.95
C VAL A 42 -13.86 -20.74 -1.63
N ALA A 43 -14.85 -20.25 -2.37
CA ALA A 43 -15.76 -21.15 -3.10
C ALA A 43 -15.10 -21.74 -4.37
N ALA A 44 -14.05 -21.09 -4.88
CA ALA A 44 -13.22 -21.61 -5.96
C ALA A 44 -11.85 -20.90 -5.98
N ASP A 45 -10.80 -21.68 -6.22
CA ASP A 45 -9.55 -21.30 -6.87
C ASP A 45 -8.39 -20.57 -6.14
N CYS A 46 -7.21 -20.97 -6.62
CA CYS A 46 -5.85 -20.44 -6.44
C CYS A 46 -5.61 -18.92 -6.60
N PRO A 47 -6.35 -18.10 -7.38
CA PRO A 47 -5.98 -16.71 -7.63
C PRO A 47 -6.03 -15.83 -6.37
N PHE A 48 -6.82 -16.21 -5.36
CA PHE A 48 -6.84 -15.50 -4.07
C PHE A 48 -5.65 -15.87 -3.19
N TYR A 49 -4.95 -16.97 -3.46
CA TYR A 49 -3.86 -17.46 -2.62
C TYR A 49 -2.59 -16.63 -2.84
N SER A 50 -2.13 -16.00 -1.76
CA SER A 50 -0.83 -15.34 -1.74
C SER A 50 0.23 -16.30 -1.24
N GLY A 51 1.13 -16.74 -2.11
CA GLY A 51 2.27 -17.59 -1.72
C GLY A 51 3.17 -16.92 -0.68
N LYS A 52 3.31 -15.58 -0.73
CA LYS A 52 4.09 -14.78 0.24
C LYS A 52 3.52 -14.88 1.66
N HIS A 53 2.20 -14.89 1.79
CA HIS A 53 1.51 -14.86 3.09
C HIS A 53 0.91 -16.21 3.49
N LYS A 54 0.96 -17.22 2.60
CA LYS A 54 0.32 -18.53 2.74
C LYS A 54 -1.16 -18.46 3.11
N LYS A 55 -1.87 -17.45 2.61
CA LYS A 55 -3.26 -17.14 2.94
C LYS A 55 -4.01 -16.65 1.70
N HIS A 56 -5.32 -16.91 1.68
CA HIS A 56 -6.21 -16.31 0.69
C HIS A 56 -6.55 -14.87 1.09
N GLY A 57 -6.55 -13.98 0.12
CA GLY A 57 -6.84 -12.59 0.36
C GLY A 57 -6.80 -11.74 -0.89
N MET A 58 -6.91 -10.44 -0.66
CA MET A 58 -6.88 -9.41 -1.67
C MET A 58 -5.69 -8.47 -1.42
N ASN A 59 -4.97 -8.16 -2.50
CA ASN A 59 -3.81 -7.29 -2.50
C ASN A 59 -4.28 -5.83 -2.67
N VAL A 60 -3.96 -4.97 -1.70
CA VAL A 60 -4.21 -3.53 -1.76
C VAL A 60 -2.87 -2.80 -1.67
N GLN A 61 -2.61 -1.89 -2.62
CA GLN A 61 -1.46 -1.00 -2.56
C GLN A 61 -1.78 0.19 -1.66
N VAL A 62 -0.79 0.62 -0.90
CA VAL A 62 -0.88 1.77 0.00
C VAL A 62 0.30 2.69 -0.28
N VAL A 63 0.01 3.99 -0.37
CA VAL A 63 1.03 5.04 -0.37
C VAL A 63 0.86 5.82 0.92
N ALA A 64 1.96 5.99 1.66
CA ALA A 64 2.01 6.69 2.93
C ALA A 64 3.08 7.78 2.92
N ALA A 65 2.88 8.81 3.74
CA ALA A 65 3.87 9.86 3.94
C ALA A 65 4.96 9.42 4.93
N PRO A 66 6.09 10.15 4.98
CA PRO A 66 7.17 9.90 5.94
C PRO A 66 6.78 9.98 7.42
N ASP A 67 5.68 10.65 7.76
CA ASP A 67 5.16 10.72 9.14
C ASP A 67 4.28 9.49 9.51
N GLY A 68 4.04 8.59 8.56
CA GLY A 68 3.19 7.41 8.74
C GLY A 68 1.70 7.67 8.49
N GLU A 69 1.33 8.82 7.91
CA GLU A 69 -0.04 9.06 7.44
C GLU A 69 -0.30 8.30 6.12
N PRO A 70 -1.38 7.50 6.02
CA PRO A 70 -1.78 6.91 4.74
C PRO A 70 -2.34 7.99 3.82
N LEU A 71 -1.77 8.13 2.63
CA LEU A 71 -2.15 9.15 1.64
C LEU A 71 -3.12 8.62 0.60
N TRP A 72 -3.02 7.32 0.28
CA TRP A 72 -3.81 6.68 -0.75
C TRP A 72 -3.86 5.16 -0.58
N THR A 73 -4.98 4.55 -0.97
CA THR A 73 -5.14 3.11 -1.11
C THR A 73 -5.74 2.76 -2.48
N SER A 74 -5.25 1.68 -3.08
CA SER A 74 -5.76 1.19 -4.36
C SER A 74 -7.09 0.46 -4.22
N TRP A 75 -7.77 0.22 -5.34
CA TRP A 75 -8.70 -0.89 -5.39
C TRP A 75 -7.97 -2.22 -5.19
N SER A 76 -8.69 -3.24 -4.73
CA SER A 76 -8.12 -4.55 -4.45
C SER A 76 -7.86 -5.35 -5.72
N LEU A 77 -6.67 -5.94 -5.81
CA LEU A 77 -6.30 -6.97 -6.77
C LEU A 77 -6.32 -8.35 -6.09
N LEU A 78 -6.24 -9.41 -6.89
CA LEU A 78 -6.17 -10.78 -6.38
C LEU A 78 -4.89 -10.99 -5.54
N GLY A 79 -4.98 -11.78 -4.46
CA GLY A 79 -3.87 -12.01 -3.52
C GLY A 79 -2.64 -12.68 -4.13
N SER A 80 -2.79 -13.38 -5.26
CA SER A 80 -1.69 -13.96 -6.04
C SER A 80 -0.88 -12.93 -6.84
N VAL A 81 -1.40 -11.70 -7.03
CA VAL A 81 -0.72 -10.68 -7.82
C VAL A 81 0.54 -10.21 -7.08
N HIS A 82 1.69 -10.34 -7.74
CA HIS A 82 2.96 -9.81 -7.23
C HIS A 82 2.92 -8.29 -7.07
N ASP A 83 3.58 -7.81 -6.02
CA ASP A 83 3.62 -6.40 -5.62
C ASP A 83 4.04 -5.47 -6.77
N THR A 84 5.09 -5.82 -7.52
CA THR A 84 5.53 -5.05 -8.71
C THR A 84 4.49 -5.03 -9.82
N ARG A 85 3.75 -6.13 -10.02
CA ARG A 85 2.68 -6.19 -11.02
C ARG A 85 1.52 -5.29 -10.60
N ALA A 86 1.13 -5.33 -9.33
CA ALA A 86 0.14 -4.43 -8.77
C ALA A 86 0.57 -2.95 -8.95
N ALA A 87 1.81 -2.62 -8.62
CA ALA A 87 2.34 -1.27 -8.77
C ALA A 87 2.33 -0.77 -10.23
N ARG A 88 2.59 -1.67 -11.20
CA ARG A 88 2.50 -1.37 -12.63
C ARG A 88 1.06 -1.15 -13.08
N VAL A 89 0.11 -1.97 -12.62
CA VAL A 89 -1.33 -1.77 -12.89
C VAL A 89 -1.78 -0.37 -12.44
N TRP A 90 -1.33 0.07 -11.27
CA TRP A 90 -1.68 1.37 -10.71
C TRP A 90 -0.75 2.52 -11.15
N LYS A 91 0.22 2.26 -12.04
CA LYS A 91 1.20 3.24 -12.54
C LYS A 91 1.89 4.05 -11.42
N ILE A 92 2.21 3.38 -10.32
CA ILE A 92 2.70 4.03 -9.09
C ILE A 92 3.97 4.86 -9.36
N ALA A 93 4.92 4.30 -10.08
CA ALA A 93 6.19 4.98 -10.37
C ALA A 93 6.00 6.24 -11.24
N GLU A 94 5.20 6.16 -12.29
CA GLU A 94 4.90 7.30 -13.17
C GLU A 94 4.22 8.42 -12.37
N ARG A 95 3.25 8.05 -11.54
CA ARG A 95 2.47 8.99 -10.73
C ARG A 95 3.28 9.63 -9.60
N ILE A 96 4.25 8.91 -9.02
CA ILE A 96 5.22 9.45 -8.05
C ILE A 96 6.21 10.39 -8.74
N LYS A 97 6.66 10.05 -9.96
CA LYS A 97 7.60 10.87 -10.74
C LYS A 97 6.99 12.21 -11.17
N ALA A 98 5.71 12.26 -11.50
CA ALA A 98 5.04 13.47 -11.97
C ALA A 98 5.18 14.69 -11.03
N PRO A 99 4.95 14.58 -9.71
CA PRO A 99 5.25 15.64 -8.74
C PRO A 99 6.72 15.69 -8.31
N GLY A 100 7.61 14.95 -8.98
CA GLY A 100 9.04 14.84 -8.68
C GLY A 100 9.37 14.05 -7.41
N LEU A 101 8.42 13.38 -6.77
CA LEU A 101 8.66 12.66 -5.51
C LEU A 101 9.52 11.41 -5.74
N LEU A 102 10.17 10.94 -4.67
CA LEU A 102 10.78 9.62 -4.63
C LEU A 102 9.85 8.60 -3.96
N GLY A 103 9.89 7.35 -4.42
CA GLY A 103 9.21 6.24 -3.77
C GLY A 103 10.21 5.40 -2.98
N LEU A 104 9.92 5.08 -1.73
CA LEU A 104 10.58 3.98 -1.03
C LEU A 104 9.71 2.74 -1.20
N GLY A 105 10.29 1.62 -1.60
CA GLY A 105 9.65 0.31 -1.73
C GLY A 105 10.32 -0.76 -0.87
N ASP A 106 9.62 -1.88 -0.65
CA ASP A 106 10.26 -3.09 -0.11
C ASP A 106 11.03 -3.86 -1.22
N LYS A 107 11.62 -5.01 -0.88
CA LYS A 107 12.35 -5.85 -1.86
C LYS A 107 11.46 -6.38 -2.99
N GLY A 108 10.14 -6.37 -2.82
CA GLY A 108 9.16 -6.74 -3.83
C GLY A 108 9.25 -5.82 -5.03
N TYR A 109 9.45 -4.53 -4.83
CA TYR A 109 9.43 -3.48 -5.86
C TYR A 109 10.75 -3.31 -6.64
N VAL A 110 11.76 -4.15 -6.38
CA VAL A 110 13.03 -4.09 -7.13
C VAL A 110 12.76 -4.25 -8.64
N GLY A 111 13.27 -3.31 -9.44
CA GLY A 111 13.04 -3.26 -10.89
C GLY A 111 11.71 -2.63 -11.30
N LEU A 112 11.02 -1.92 -10.39
CA LEU A 112 9.83 -1.16 -10.75
C LEU A 112 10.16 0.09 -11.57
N SER A 113 11.07 0.95 -11.08
CA SER A 113 11.50 2.19 -11.74
C SER A 113 12.71 2.80 -11.02
N GLU A 114 13.40 3.72 -11.69
CA GLU A 114 14.49 4.55 -11.13
C GLU A 114 14.04 5.44 -9.96
N VAL A 115 12.78 5.84 -9.93
CA VAL A 115 12.23 6.70 -8.88
C VAL A 115 11.78 5.93 -7.64
N VAL A 116 11.79 4.59 -7.68
CA VAL A 116 11.38 3.73 -6.54
C VAL A 116 12.58 2.99 -5.98
N PHE A 117 13.14 3.52 -4.90
CA PHE A 117 14.28 2.96 -4.20
C PHE A 117 13.89 1.72 -3.41
N CYS A 118 14.72 0.69 -3.49
CA CYS A 118 14.51 -0.58 -2.82
C CYS A 118 15.83 -1.04 -2.19
N PRO A 119 15.79 -1.80 -1.08
CA PRO A 119 17.00 -2.26 -0.44
C PRO A 119 17.70 -3.35 -1.27
N PHE A 120 19.03 -3.39 -1.20
CA PHE A 120 19.84 -4.39 -1.90
C PHE A 120 19.48 -5.82 -1.47
N LYS A 121 19.40 -6.76 -2.42
CA LYS A 121 19.16 -8.21 -2.19
C LYS A 121 20.47 -8.99 -1.99
N GLY A 122 20.38 -10.23 -1.47
CA GLY A 122 21.51 -11.16 -1.31
C GLY A 122 22.03 -11.35 0.13
N ARG A 123 22.90 -12.35 0.31
CA ARG A 123 23.69 -12.62 1.53
C ARG A 123 25.13 -12.11 1.33
N GLY A 124 25.91 -11.96 2.41
CA GLY A 124 27.34 -11.60 2.32
C GLY A 124 27.63 -10.19 1.78
N LYS A 125 26.73 -9.23 2.02
CA LYS A 125 26.89 -7.87 1.50
C LYS A 125 28.06 -7.13 2.16
N PRO A 126 28.80 -6.30 1.41
CA PRO A 126 29.76 -5.36 1.99
C PRO A 126 29.05 -4.39 2.95
N GLN A 127 29.80 -3.83 3.90
CA GLN A 127 29.25 -3.03 5.00
C GLN A 127 28.41 -1.84 4.50
N TRP A 128 28.91 -1.07 3.53
CA TRP A 128 28.18 0.07 2.96
C TRP A 128 26.78 -0.30 2.41
N LYS A 129 26.59 -1.51 1.84
CA LYS A 129 25.26 -1.97 1.40
C LYS A 129 24.36 -2.34 2.58
N LYS A 130 24.91 -2.75 3.71
CA LYS A 130 24.14 -2.99 4.93
C LYS A 130 23.72 -1.66 5.55
N ASP A 131 24.60 -0.66 5.55
CA ASP A 131 24.32 0.67 6.09
C ASP A 131 23.18 1.34 5.31
N VAL A 132 23.26 1.35 3.97
CA VAL A 132 22.16 1.85 3.11
C VAL A 132 20.85 1.09 3.35
N ASN A 133 20.89 -0.23 3.56
CA ASN A 133 19.67 -0.99 3.86
C ASN A 133 19.10 -0.67 5.25
N SER A 134 19.96 -0.33 6.22
CA SER A 134 19.57 0.08 7.56
C SER A 134 18.87 1.44 7.52
N GLU A 135 19.47 2.42 6.86
CA GLU A 135 18.87 3.74 6.62
C GLU A 135 17.53 3.62 5.86
N HIS A 136 17.50 2.81 4.79
CA HIS A 136 16.28 2.53 4.05
C HIS A 136 15.18 1.94 4.94
N ALA A 137 15.53 1.04 5.87
CA ALA A 137 14.58 0.48 6.82
C ALA A 137 14.09 1.51 7.84
N GLN A 138 14.97 2.40 8.32
CA GLN A 138 14.60 3.48 9.24
C GLN A 138 13.62 4.46 8.58
N LEU A 139 13.92 4.93 7.36
CA LEU A 139 13.04 5.82 6.58
C LEU A 139 11.70 5.16 6.25
N ARG A 140 11.65 3.83 6.17
CA ARG A 140 10.41 3.07 5.94
C ARG A 140 9.66 2.66 7.20
N SER A 141 10.26 2.77 8.39
CA SER A 141 9.60 2.38 9.65
C SER A 141 8.20 3.00 9.87
N PRO A 142 7.90 4.25 9.41
CA PRO A 142 6.57 4.84 9.55
C PRO A 142 5.46 4.08 8.80
N ARG A 143 5.82 3.22 7.83
CA ARG A 143 4.88 2.32 7.15
C ARG A 143 4.04 1.51 8.12
N GLU A 144 4.65 1.00 9.19
CA GLU A 144 3.96 0.13 10.13
C GLU A 144 2.77 0.85 10.78
N ARG A 145 2.96 2.12 11.11
CA ARG A 145 1.90 3.00 11.63
C ARG A 145 0.79 3.21 10.60
N ALA A 146 1.14 3.58 9.36
CA ALA A 146 0.17 3.77 8.29
C ALA A 146 -0.68 2.51 8.06
N PHE A 147 -0.04 1.34 8.12
CA PHE A 147 -0.67 0.05 7.91
C PHE A 147 -1.52 -0.37 9.11
N ALA A 148 -1.09 -0.08 10.33
CA ALA A 148 -1.87 -0.32 11.53
C ALA A 148 -3.17 0.50 11.52
N GLN A 149 -3.11 1.78 11.14
CA GLN A 149 -4.29 2.63 11.00
C GLN A 149 -5.34 2.04 10.06
N ILE A 150 -4.91 1.47 8.94
CA ILE A 150 -5.82 0.79 8.01
C ILE A 150 -6.30 -0.56 8.59
N LYS A 151 -5.39 -1.39 9.13
CA LYS A 151 -5.70 -2.78 9.52
C LYS A 151 -6.41 -2.95 10.85
N ASN A 152 -6.41 -1.93 11.70
CA ASN A 152 -7.02 -2.03 13.03
C ASN A 152 -8.54 -2.19 12.98
N TRP A 153 -9.17 -1.82 11.86
CA TRP A 153 -10.60 -1.95 11.64
C TRP A 153 -11.05 -3.41 11.57
N ASP A 154 -11.98 -3.82 12.46
CA ASP A 154 -12.52 -5.19 12.55
C ASP A 154 -13.00 -5.74 11.20
N VAL A 155 -13.60 -4.87 10.38
CA VAL A 155 -14.14 -5.21 9.05
C VAL A 155 -13.05 -5.74 8.10
N LEU A 156 -11.81 -5.26 8.24
CA LEU A 156 -10.67 -5.74 7.44
C LEU A 156 -9.95 -6.92 8.08
N ARG A 157 -10.17 -7.18 9.38
CA ARG A 157 -9.59 -8.34 10.09
C ARG A 157 -10.36 -9.62 9.84
N ARG A 158 -11.69 -9.54 9.74
CA ARG A 158 -12.60 -10.68 9.49
C ARG A 158 -13.58 -10.33 8.37
N LEU A 159 -13.07 -10.31 7.14
CA LEU A 159 -13.88 -9.97 5.98
C LEU A 159 -14.86 -11.11 5.64
N ARG A 160 -16.10 -11.03 6.13
CA ARG A 160 -17.17 -12.03 5.89
C ARG A 160 -18.02 -11.74 4.65
N CYS A 161 -17.68 -10.68 3.90
CA CYS A 161 -18.39 -10.27 2.69
C CYS A 161 -17.66 -10.70 1.41
N CYS A 162 -18.21 -10.36 0.24
CA CYS A 162 -17.56 -10.62 -1.04
C CYS A 162 -16.12 -10.04 -1.06
N PRO A 163 -15.07 -10.85 -1.38
CA PRO A 163 -13.68 -10.38 -1.42
C PRO A 163 -13.44 -9.19 -2.36
N HIS A 164 -14.21 -9.09 -3.44
CA HIS A 164 -14.10 -7.97 -4.38
C HIS A 164 -14.44 -6.61 -3.76
N ARG A 165 -15.11 -6.58 -2.59
CA ARG A 165 -15.41 -5.34 -1.87
C ARG A 165 -14.27 -4.86 -0.98
N VAL A 166 -13.16 -5.60 -0.87
CA VAL A 166 -12.00 -5.18 -0.05
C VAL A 166 -11.52 -3.80 -0.45
N GLY A 167 -11.35 -3.54 -1.75
CA GLY A 167 -10.89 -2.23 -2.23
C GLY A 167 -11.83 -1.09 -1.82
N GLU A 168 -13.14 -1.30 -1.95
CA GLU A 168 -14.16 -0.33 -1.54
C GLU A 168 -14.08 -0.03 -0.04
N ILE A 169 -14.06 -1.09 0.78
CA ILE A 169 -14.02 -0.97 2.24
C ILE A 169 -12.72 -0.32 2.70
N THR A 170 -11.57 -0.71 2.13
CA THR A 170 -10.28 -0.10 2.47
C THR A 170 -10.21 1.38 2.10
N ARG A 171 -10.83 1.79 0.99
CA ARG A 171 -10.94 3.20 0.61
C ARG A 171 -11.87 3.98 1.53
N ALA A 172 -13.02 3.42 1.91
CA ALA A 172 -13.91 4.03 2.89
C ALA A 172 -13.22 4.20 4.25
N VAL A 173 -12.48 3.19 4.72
CA VAL A 173 -11.67 3.26 5.95
C VAL A 173 -10.62 4.38 5.85
N LEU A 174 -9.97 4.55 4.70
CA LEU A 174 -9.02 5.64 4.49
C LEU A 174 -9.69 7.01 4.67
N VAL A 175 -10.90 7.21 4.16
CA VAL A 175 -11.62 8.48 4.35
C VAL A 175 -11.91 8.76 5.81
N LEU A 176 -12.34 7.75 6.57
CA LEU A 176 -12.61 7.90 8.00
C LEU A 176 -11.32 8.24 8.75
N GLN A 177 -10.23 7.52 8.48
CA GLN A 177 -8.92 7.79 9.08
C GLN A 177 -8.43 9.23 8.82
N LEU A 178 -8.61 9.73 7.60
CA LEU A 178 -8.19 11.07 7.22
C LEU A 178 -9.07 12.17 7.84
N ARG A 179 -10.31 11.85 8.22
CA ARG A 179 -11.21 12.78 8.92
C ARG A 179 -11.00 12.80 10.43
N GLU A 180 -10.62 11.67 11.03
CA GLU A 180 -10.33 11.60 12.46
C GLU A 180 -8.96 12.21 12.81
N ALA A 181 -8.04 12.29 11.84
CA ALA A 181 -6.70 12.85 12.02
C ALA A 181 -6.59 14.36 11.71
N GLY A 182 -7.66 15.00 11.24
CA GLY A 182 -7.71 16.42 10.87
C GLY A 182 -8.56 17.22 11.85
#